data_AF-A0A6V6YTR7-F1
#
_entry.id   AF-A0A6V6YTR7-F1
#
_cell.length_a   1.000
_cell.length_b   1.000
_cell.length_c   1.000
_cell.angle_alpha   90.00
_cell.angle_beta   90.00
_cell.angle_gamma   90.00
#
_symmetry.space_group_name_H-M   'P 1'
#
loop_
_entity.id
_entity.type
_entity.pdbx_description
1 polymer ?
#
loop_
_entity_poly.entity_id
_entity_poly.type
_entity_poly.pdbx_seq_one_letter_code
_entity_poly.pdbx_strand_id
1 'polypeptide(L)'
;MSRKYILSIMFLMINLIVYFFLLPDAQNMANSHYSSALLGTIFYSVSIFLTSYYLIKYYPKKITIEALIFILIILSFFFWGIKLNNLFCELCMNSG
;
A
#
# COMPACT_ATOMS: atom_id res chain seq x y z
N MET A 1 20.32 -14.44 -7.15
CA MET A 1 19.76 -13.79 -5.95
C MET A 1 18.55 -14.59 -5.48
N SER A 2 18.44 -14.97 -4.20
CA SER A 2 17.28 -15.76 -3.73
C SER A 2 15.99 -14.94 -3.82
N ARG A 3 14.89 -15.59 -4.21
CA ARG A 3 13.57 -14.97 -4.45
C ARG A 3 13.06 -14.15 -3.26
N LYS A 4 13.36 -14.59 -2.02
CA LYS A 4 13.07 -13.84 -0.80
C LYS A 4 13.67 -12.44 -0.79
N TYR A 5 14.92 -12.27 -1.25
CA TYR A 5 15.58 -10.97 -1.28
C TYR A 5 14.95 -10.03 -2.31
N ILE A 6 14.55 -10.57 -3.47
CA ILE A 6 13.87 -9.79 -4.50
C ILE A 6 12.54 -9.25 -3.94
N LEU A 7 11.76 -10.11 -3.27
CA LEU A 7 10.50 -9.69 -2.63
C LEU A 7 10.73 -8.65 -1.53
N SER A 8 11.76 -8.80 -0.69
CA SER A 8 12.10 -7.81 0.33
C SER A 8 12.51 -6.46 -0.27
N ILE A 9 13.30 -6.47 -1.34
CA ILE A 9 13.69 -5.23 -2.05
C ILE A 9 12.45 -4.57 -2.67
N MET A 10 11.58 -5.35 -3.33
CA MET A 10 10.34 -4.82 -3.88
C MET A 10 9.45 -4.21 -2.80
N PHE A 11 9.31 -4.88 -1.65
CA PHE A 11 8.55 -4.36 -0.51
C PHE A 11 9.09 -2.99 -0.05
N LEU A 12 10.40 -2.87 0.13
CA LEU A 12 11.04 -1.62 0.52
C LEU A 12 10.84 -0.54 -0.54
N MET A 13 11.09 -0.86 -1.81
CA MET A 13 10.96 0.09 -2.91
C MET A 13 9.53 0.63 -3.03
N ILE A 14 8.51 -0.24 -2.90
CA ILE A 14 7.11 0.20 -2.94
C ILE A 14 6.82 1.18 -1.79
N ASN A 15 7.22 0.86 -0.56
CA ASN A 15 6.98 1.74 0.58
C ASN A 15 7.72 3.08 0.45
N LEU A 16 8.97 3.07 -0.03
CA LEU A 16 9.73 4.29 -0.28
C LEU A 16 9.08 5.14 -1.37
N ILE A 17 8.64 4.53 -2.48
CA ILE A 17 7.97 5.25 -3.56
C ILE A 17 6.67 5.89 -3.05
N VAL A 18 5.88 5.14 -2.28
CA VAL A 18 4.62 5.66 -1.74
C VAL A 18 4.88 6.81 -0.77
N TYR A 19 5.84 6.63 0.13
CA TYR A 19 6.13 7.62 1.17
C TYR A 19 6.71 8.91 0.59
N PHE A 20 7.68 8.83 -0.32
CA PHE A 20 8.39 10.02 -0.81
C PHE A 20 7.72 10.71 -2.00
N PHE A 21 6.92 10.00 -2.79
CA PHE A 21 6.32 10.58 -4.01
C PHE A 21 4.79 10.61 -3.93
N LEU A 22 4.14 9.46 -3.76
CA LEU A 22 2.67 9.41 -3.86
C LEU A 22 1.96 10.10 -2.69
N LEU A 23 2.49 9.99 -1.47
CA LEU A 23 1.88 10.58 -0.29
C LEU A 23 1.91 12.12 -0.32
N PRO A 24 3.04 12.79 -0.60
CA PRO A 24 3.06 14.25 -0.78
C PRO A 24 2.12 14.72 -1.89
N ASP A 25 2.10 14.03 -3.03
CA ASP A 25 1.20 14.39 -4.13
C ASP A 25 -0.27 14.26 -3.74
N ALA A 26 -0.63 13.17 -3.05
CA ALA A 26 -1.98 12.97 -2.55
C ALA A 26 -2.36 14.01 -1.48
N GLN A 27 -1.42 14.43 -0.62
CA GLN A 27 -1.63 15.50 0.35
C GLN A 27 -1.82 16.86 -0.34
N ASN A 28 -1.07 17.15 -1.40
CA ASN A 28 -1.25 18.37 -2.20
C ASN A 28 -2.63 18.40 -2.88
N MET A 29 -3.12 17.25 -3.35
CA MET A 29 -4.49 17.12 -3.87
C MET A 29 -5.52 17.40 -2.76
N ALA A 30 -5.36 16.78 -1.58
CA ALA A 30 -6.27 17.00 -0.45
C ALA A 30 -6.28 18.47 0.02
N ASN A 31 -5.11 19.12 0.07
CA ASN A 31 -4.97 20.54 0.41
C ASN A 31 -5.60 21.46 -0.66
N SER A 32 -5.70 20.99 -1.90
CA SER A 32 -6.44 21.64 -2.98
C SER A 32 -7.92 21.23 -3.04
N HIS A 33 -8.43 20.57 -1.99
CA HIS A 33 -9.79 20.05 -1.88
C HIS A 33 -10.21 19.03 -2.94
N TYR A 34 -9.23 18.38 -3.59
CA TYR A 34 -9.48 17.25 -4.47
C TYR A 34 -9.42 15.93 -3.70
N SER A 35 -10.28 14.99 -4.09
CA SER A 35 -10.30 13.66 -3.49
C SER A 35 -9.13 12.81 -3.98
N SER A 36 -8.36 12.25 -3.03
CA SER A 36 -7.35 11.23 -3.26
C SER A 36 -7.92 9.80 -3.25
N ALA A 37 -9.25 9.64 -3.18
CA ALA A 37 -9.90 8.34 -3.07
C ALA A 37 -9.58 7.39 -4.24
N LEU A 38 -9.32 7.93 -5.44
CA LEU A 38 -8.90 7.15 -6.59
C LEU A 38 -7.58 6.40 -6.32
N LEU A 39 -6.59 7.11 -5.77
CA LEU A 39 -5.30 6.52 -5.38
C LEU A 39 -5.51 5.43 -4.32
N GLY A 40 -6.28 5.71 -3.27
CA GLY A 40 -6.63 4.71 -2.25
C GLY A 40 -7.29 3.46 -2.83
N THR A 41 -8.22 3.64 -3.77
CA THR A 41 -8.95 2.56 -4.45
C THR A 41 -8.03 1.66 -5.28
N ILE A 42 -7.03 2.23 -5.95
CA ILE A 42 -6.02 1.45 -6.69
C ILE A 42 -5.25 0.55 -5.72
N PHE A 43 -4.78 1.10 -4.59
CA PHE A 43 -4.06 0.34 -3.57
C PHE A 43 -4.89 -0.80 -2.98
N TYR A 44 -6.17 -0.55 -2.68
CA TYR A 44 -7.10 -1.60 -2.26
C TYR A 44 -7.29 -2.70 -3.30
N SER A 45 -7.50 -2.31 -4.56
CA SER A 45 -7.73 -3.26 -5.65
C SER A 45 -6.51 -4.18 -5.83
N VAL A 46 -5.30 -3.61 -5.76
CA VAL A 46 -4.05 -4.38 -5.79
C VAL A 46 -3.93 -5.30 -4.59
N SER A 47 -4.27 -4.83 -3.38
CA SER A 47 -4.26 -5.66 -2.17
C SER A 47 -5.20 -6.87 -2.28
N ILE A 48 -6.41 -6.68 -2.80
CA ILE A 48 -7.38 -7.76 -3.02
C ILE A 48 -6.83 -8.77 -4.04
N PHE A 49 -6.31 -8.28 -5.17
CA PHE A 49 -5.70 -9.14 -6.19
C PHE A 49 -4.54 -9.98 -5.64
N LEU A 50 -3.63 -9.36 -4.88
CA LEU A 50 -2.50 -10.04 -4.26
C LEU A 50 -2.96 -11.06 -3.20
N THR A 51 -4.01 -10.74 -2.44
CA THR A 51 -4.60 -11.66 -1.47
C THR A 51 -5.14 -12.92 -2.15
N SER A 52 -5.92 -12.75 -3.23
CA SER A 52 -6.44 -13.86 -4.03
C SER A 52 -5.29 -14.72 -4.59
N TYR A 53 -4.23 -14.08 -5.11
CA TYR A 53 -3.04 -14.78 -5.59
C TYR A 53 -2.33 -15.56 -4.47
N TYR A 54 -2.19 -14.97 -3.28
CA TYR A 54 -1.59 -15.62 -2.12
C TYR A 54 -2.38 -16.87 -1.73
N LEU A 55 -3.70 -16.76 -1.68
CA LEU A 55 -4.57 -17.87 -1.30
C LEU A 55 -4.43 -19.06 -2.26
N ILE A 56 -4.40 -18.80 -3.57
CA ILE A 56 -4.24 -19.87 -4.58
C ILE A 56 -2.86 -20.54 -4.47
N LYS A 57 -1.79 -19.77 -4.25
CA LYS A 57 -0.41 -20.28 -4.38
C LYS A 57 0.18 -20.84 -3.08
N TYR A 58 -0.18 -20.27 -1.93
CA TYR A 58 0.52 -20.51 -0.66
C TYR A 58 -0.38 -21.06 0.45
N TYR A 59 -1.70 -20.84 0.41
CA TYR A 59 -2.61 -21.28 1.49
C TYR A 59 -2.56 -22.79 1.82
N PRO A 60 -2.37 -23.73 0.87
CA PRO A 60 -2.25 -25.14 1.24
C PRO A 60 -0.84 -25.55 1.69
N LYS A 61 0.15 -24.64 1.71
CA LYS A 61 1.56 -24.95 1.99
C LYS A 61 1.95 -24.50 3.40
N LYS A 62 2.96 -25.15 3.98
CA LYS A 62 3.61 -24.66 5.21
C LYS A 62 4.05 -23.22 5.03
N ILE A 63 3.85 -22.40 6.05
CA ILE A 63 4.26 -20.99 6.07
C ILE A 63 5.77 -20.92 5.89
N THR A 64 6.21 -20.29 4.81
CA THR A 64 7.62 -20.01 4.52
C THR A 64 7.92 -18.53 4.75
N ILE A 65 9.20 -18.17 4.86
CA ILE A 65 9.65 -16.77 4.92
C ILE A 65 9.14 -15.98 3.70
N GLU A 66 9.10 -16.60 2.52
CA GLU A 66 8.55 -15.95 1.31
C GLU A 66 7.07 -15.62 1.46
N ALA A 67 6.28 -16.53 2.04
CA ALA A 67 4.86 -16.31 2.31
C ALA A 67 4.66 -15.15 3.30
N LEU A 68 5.49 -15.07 4.36
CA LEU A 68 5.44 -13.97 5.33
C LEU A 68 5.75 -12.62 4.69
N ILE A 69 6.81 -12.53 3.86
CA ILE A 69 7.14 -11.28 3.15
C ILE A 69 5.99 -10.88 2.22
N PHE A 70 5.36 -11.85 1.56
CA PHE A 70 4.22 -11.58 0.67
C PHE A 70 3.00 -11.03 1.43
N ILE A 71 2.71 -11.58 2.62
CA ILE A 71 1.68 -11.04 3.52
C ILE A 71 2.01 -9.59 3.91
N LEU A 72 3.27 -9.28 4.25
CA LEU A 72 3.68 -7.91 4.58
C LEU A 72 3.47 -6.93 3.41
N ILE A 73 3.71 -7.38 2.17
CA ILE A 73 3.39 -6.58 0.97
C ILE A 73 1.89 -6.30 0.90
N ILE A 74 1.04 -7.33 1.04
CA ILE A 74 -0.43 -7.16 1.03
C ILE A 74 -0.86 -6.15 2.11
N LEU A 75 -0.40 -6.33 3.35
CA LEU A 75 -0.74 -5.45 4.46
C LEU A 75 -0.28 -4.01 4.22
N SER A 76 0.89 -3.82 3.62
CA SER A 76 1.40 -2.49 3.25
C SER A 76 0.52 -1.82 2.19
N PHE A 77 0.10 -2.53 1.14
CA PHE A 77 -0.84 -1.99 0.16
C PHE A 77 -2.18 -1.62 0.79
N PHE A 78 -2.71 -2.49 1.65
CA PHE A 78 -3.95 -2.22 2.37
C PHE A 78 -3.84 -0.98 3.28
N PHE A 79 -2.74 -0.88 4.04
CA PHE A 79 -2.46 0.27 4.90
C PHE A 79 -2.38 1.57 4.10
N TRP A 80 -1.63 1.58 3.00
CA TRP A 80 -1.54 2.75 2.13
C TRP A 80 -2.86 3.10 1.47
N GLY A 81 -3.66 2.11 1.08
CA GLY A 81 -5.03 2.30 0.60
C GLY A 81 -5.90 3.05 1.60
N ILE A 82 -5.90 2.62 2.87
CA ILE A 82 -6.61 3.32 3.97
C ILE A 82 -6.09 4.75 4.11
N LYS A 83 -4.76 4.92 4.18
CA LYS A 83 -4.16 6.22 4.49
C LYS A 83 -4.49 7.23 3.39
N LEU A 84 -4.32 6.85 2.12
CA LEU A 84 -4.58 7.72 0.96
C LEU A 84 -6.06 8.02 0.76
N ASN A 85 -6.96 7.11 1.14
CA ASN A 85 -8.41 7.34 1.04
C ASN A 85 -8.94 8.30 2.12
N ASN A 86 -8.23 8.41 3.25
CA ASN A 86 -8.62 9.22 4.40
C ASN A 86 -7.69 10.42 4.62
N LEU A 87 -7.08 10.95 3.56
CA LEU A 87 -6.32 12.19 3.66
C LEU A 87 -7.29 13.36 3.80
N PHE A 88 -6.99 14.24 4.74
CA PHE A 88 -7.72 15.47 4.97
C PHE A 88 -6.82 16.66 4.64
N CYS A 89 -7.44 17.78 4.27
CA CYS A 89 -6.73 19.04 4.15
C CYS A 89 -6.20 19.46 5.52
N GLU A 90 -4.89 19.67 5.62
CA GLU A 90 -4.22 20.04 6.87
C GLU A 90 -4.70 21.40 7.40
N LEU A 91 -4.94 22.36 6.49
CA LEU A 91 -5.45 23.68 6.86
C LEU A 91 -6.86 23.59 7.43
N CYS A 92 -7.74 22.79 6.82
CA CYS A 92 -9.11 22.59 7.31
C CYS A 92 -9.15 21.90 8.67
N MET A 93 -8.19 21.01 8.95
CA MET A 93 -8.11 20.30 10.23
C MET A 93 -7.69 21.23 11.38
N ASN A 94 -6.89 22.25 11.09
CA ASN A 94 -6.34 23.17 12.10
C ASN A 94 -7.10 24.51 12.20
N SER A 95 -8.11 24.74 11.34
CA SER A 95 -8.90 25.98 11.31
C SER A 95 -10.20 25.91 12.14
N GLY A 96 -10.35 24.87 12.96
CA GLY A 96 -11.50 24.64 13.85
C GLY A 96 -11.36 25.34 15.20
#